data_AF-A0A937XNS4-F1
#
_entry.id   AF-A0A937XNS4-F1
#
_cell.length_a   1.000
_cell.length_b   1.000
_cell.length_c   1.000
_cell.angle_alpha   90.00
_cell.angle_beta   90.00
_cell.angle_gamma   90.00
#
_symmetry.space_group_name_H-M   'P 1'
#
loop_
_entity.id
_entity.type
_entity.pdbx_description
1 polymer ?
#
loop_
_entity_poly.entity_id
_entity_poly.type
_entity_poly.pdbx_seq_one_letter_code
_entity_poly.pdbx_strand_id
1 'polypeptide(L)'
;MMQQSNAWAIGDIQGCFDEFIELVERIDQHAHEHGFSESPMLWMVGDLVNRGPKSLQTLEWLMHNEDRCRIVLGNHDLNFLAVAAGVRKSKADDTLDDLLQSPHRKRFV
;
A
#
# COMPACT_ATOMS: atom_id res chain seq x y z
N MET A 1 6.37 -32.22 -3.01
CA MET A 1 6.33 -31.43 -1.76
C MET A 1 5.36 -30.29 -1.98
N MET A 2 4.32 -30.15 -1.16
CA MET A 2 3.48 -28.94 -1.22
C MET A 2 4.34 -27.78 -0.75
N GLN A 3 4.53 -26.79 -1.61
CA GLN A 3 5.17 -25.54 -1.25
C GLN A 3 4.26 -24.86 -0.22
N GLN A 4 4.73 -24.69 1.02
CA GLN A 4 3.96 -23.94 2.02
C GLN A 4 3.88 -22.48 1.54
N SER A 5 2.67 -22.00 1.27
CA SER A 5 2.42 -20.59 0.98
C SER A 5 2.61 -19.77 2.25
N ASN A 6 3.51 -18.77 2.22
CA ASN A 6 3.71 -17.82 3.31
C ASN A 6 3.00 -16.50 2.96
N ALA A 7 2.20 -15.97 3.88
CA ALA A 7 1.45 -14.73 3.68
C ALA A 7 1.35 -13.92 4.97
N TRP A 8 1.39 -12.60 4.83
CA TRP A 8 1.25 -11.63 5.92
C TRP A 8 0.10 -10.69 5.64
N ALA A 9 -0.75 -10.46 6.64
CA ALA A 9 -1.76 -9.41 6.59
C ALA A 9 -1.21 -8.14 7.25
N ILE A 10 -1.21 -7.04 6.52
CA ILE A 10 -0.69 -5.74 6.94
C ILE A 10 -1.86 -4.78 7.04
N GLY A 11 -1.98 -4.17 8.23
CA GLY A 11 -2.96 -3.14 8.56
C GLY A 11 -2.72 -1.81 7.84
N ASP A 12 -3.43 -0.79 8.32
CA ASP A 12 -3.36 0.59 7.86
C ASP A 12 -1.92 1.06 7.67
N ILE A 13 -1.56 1.43 6.43
CA ILE A 13 -0.29 2.10 6.13
C ILE A 13 -0.45 3.61 6.25
N GLN A 14 -1.56 4.15 5.72
CA GLN A 14 -1.89 5.56 5.75
C GLN A 14 -0.72 6.45 5.33
N GLY A 15 -0.02 6.11 4.23
CA GLY A 15 1.11 6.88 3.74
C GLY A 15 2.37 6.89 4.64
N CYS A 16 2.46 6.04 5.66
CA CYS A 16 3.67 5.76 6.44
C CYS A 16 4.62 4.83 5.67
N PHE A 17 5.13 5.34 4.54
CA PHE A 17 5.91 4.55 3.59
C PHE A 17 7.22 3.99 4.19
N ASP A 18 7.92 4.78 4.99
CA ASP A 18 9.23 4.35 5.52
C ASP A 18 9.07 3.17 6.47
N GLU A 19 8.08 3.26 7.37
CA GLU A 19 7.72 2.20 8.31
C GLU A 19 7.18 0.96 7.59
N PHE A 20 6.40 1.16 6.52
CA PHE A 20 5.92 0.07 5.69
C PHE A 20 7.06 -0.70 5.02
N ILE A 21 8.06 -0.01 4.45
CA ILE A 21 9.21 -0.67 3.84
C ILE A 21 10.07 -1.39 4.87
N GLU A 22 10.31 -0.77 6.03
CA GLU A 22 11.02 -1.43 7.12
C GLU A 22 10.30 -2.71 7.59
N LEU A 23 8.96 -2.69 7.65
CA LEU A 23 8.17 -3.88 7.95
C LEU A 23 8.32 -4.96 6.87
N VAL A 24 8.27 -4.61 5.59
CA VAL A 24 8.43 -5.56 4.48
C VAL A 24 9.82 -6.20 4.52
N GLU A 25 10.88 -5.42 4.75
CA GLU A 25 12.24 -5.93 4.89
C GLU A 25 12.36 -6.96 6.03
N ARG A 26 11.73 -6.68 7.17
CA ARG A 26 11.69 -7.61 8.31
C ARG A 26 10.91 -8.88 7.99
N ILE A 27 9.81 -8.78 7.25
CA ILE A 27 9.01 -9.93 6.79
C ILE A 27 9.85 -10.82 5.85
N ASP A 28 10.58 -10.21 4.91
CA ASP A 28 11.46 -10.92 3.97
C ASP A 28 12.63 -11.61 4.71
N GLN A 29 13.26 -10.90 5.66
CA GLN A 29 14.29 -11.49 6.51
C GLN A 29 13.75 -12.69 7.30
N HIS A 30 12.58 -12.54 7.94
CA HIS A 30 11.95 -13.62 8.68
C HIS A 30 11.68 -14.83 7.78
N ALA A 31 11.17 -14.62 6.56
CA ALA A 31 10.93 -15.71 5.62
C ALA A 31 12.23 -16.44 5.23
N HIS A 32 13.30 -15.68 4.96
CA HIS A 32 14.61 -16.24 4.65
C HIS A 32 15.16 -17.10 5.81
N GLU A 33 15.10 -16.58 7.05
CA GLU A 33 15.57 -17.28 8.25
C GLU A 33 14.79 -18.58 8.52
N HIS A 34 13.55 -18.68 8.04
CA HIS A 34 12.71 -19.88 8.17
C HIS A 34 12.73 -20.79 6.94
N GLY A 35 13.65 -20.57 6.00
CA GLY A 35 13.90 -21.46 4.86
C GLY A 35 12.87 -21.37 3.73
N PHE A 36 12.11 -20.28 3.66
CA PHE A 36 11.25 -20.02 2.50
C PHE A 36 12.12 -19.59 1.31
N SER A 37 11.88 -20.20 0.13
CA SER A 37 12.60 -19.87 -1.09
C SER A 37 12.09 -18.61 -1.79
N GLU A 38 10.84 -18.22 -1.49
CA GLU A 38 10.15 -17.08 -2.09
C GLU A 38 9.74 -16.08 -1.02
N SER A 39 9.69 -14.79 -1.39
CA SER A 39 9.12 -13.75 -0.54
C SER A 39 7.63 -14.00 -0.23
N PRO A 40 7.14 -13.67 0.98
CA PRO A 40 5.74 -13.88 1.33
C PRO A 40 4.78 -13.00 0.53
N MET A 41 3.57 -13.50 0.28
CA MET A 41 2.45 -12.70 -0.22
C MET A 41 2.03 -11.65 0.82
N LEU A 42 1.73 -10.43 0.38
CA LEU A 42 1.31 -9.34 1.25
C LEU A 42 -0.17 -9.04 1.06
N TRP A 43 -0.96 -9.19 2.11
CA TRP A 43 -2.38 -8.89 2.14
C TRP A 43 -2.59 -7.53 2.80
N MET A 44 -2.92 -6.53 2.02
CA MET A 44 -3.14 -5.16 2.48
C MET A 44 -4.61 -5.00 2.83
N VAL A 45 -4.93 -4.73 4.10
CA VAL A 45 -6.32 -4.70 4.57
C VAL A 45 -7.01 -3.35 4.44
N GLY A 46 -6.44 -2.44 3.65
CA GLY A 46 -6.99 -1.12 3.33
C GLY A 46 -6.26 0.02 4.04
N ASP A 47 -6.74 1.24 3.80
CA ASP A 47 -6.19 2.48 4.32
C ASP A 47 -4.69 2.60 4.03
N LEU A 48 -4.37 2.51 2.74
CA LEU A 48 -3.01 2.54 2.20
C LEU A 48 -2.48 3.97 2.16
N VAL A 49 -3.37 4.91 1.86
CA VAL A 49 -3.07 6.33 1.65
C VAL A 49 -3.76 7.21 2.66
N ASN A 50 -3.45 8.51 2.60
CA ASN A 50 -4.00 9.57 3.41
C ASN A 50 -3.44 9.56 4.85
N ARG A 51 -3.51 10.71 5.56
CA ARG A 51 -2.86 10.99 6.87
C ARG A 51 -1.34 11.16 6.82
N GLY A 52 -0.61 10.14 6.40
CA GLY A 52 0.84 10.16 6.35
C GLY A 52 1.37 10.90 5.11
N PRO A 53 2.64 11.31 5.15
CA PRO A 53 3.20 12.22 4.14
C PRO A 53 3.57 11.54 2.82
N LYS A 54 3.64 10.21 2.76
CA LYS A 54 4.22 9.46 1.62
C LYS A 54 3.21 8.55 0.93
N SER A 55 1.99 9.05 0.73
CA SER A 55 0.92 8.32 0.05
C SER A 55 1.27 7.96 -1.40
N LEU A 56 1.97 8.84 -2.12
CA LEU A 56 2.41 8.59 -3.51
C LEU A 56 3.40 7.41 -3.57
N GLN A 57 4.45 7.45 -2.74
CA GLN A 57 5.45 6.37 -2.68
C GLN A 57 4.83 5.03 -2.29
N THR A 58 3.84 5.06 -1.39
CA THR A 58 3.11 3.86 -0.96
C THR A 58 2.39 3.22 -2.16
N LEU A 59 1.61 3.98 -2.92
CA LEU A 59 0.92 3.43 -4.10
C LEU A 59 1.88 3.05 -5.21
N GLU A 60 2.94 3.84 -5.46
CA GLU A 60 3.96 3.49 -6.45
C GLU A 60 4.58 2.14 -6.10
N TRP A 61 5.00 1.91 -4.86
CA TRP A 61 5.60 0.64 -4.46
C TRP A 61 4.62 -0.54 -4.62
N LEU A 62 3.37 -0.37 -4.17
CA LEU A 62 2.35 -1.42 -4.29
C LEU A 62 2.07 -1.78 -5.75
N MET A 63 2.03 -0.79 -6.64
CA MET A 63 1.84 -0.99 -8.07
C MET A 63 3.06 -1.63 -8.76
N HIS A 64 4.28 -1.35 -8.29
CA HIS A 64 5.48 -2.03 -8.78
C HIS A 64 5.58 -3.49 -8.28
N ASN A 65 4.92 -3.83 -7.18
CA ASN A 65 4.93 -5.16 -6.55
C ASN A 65 3.55 -5.84 -6.61
N GLU A 66 2.76 -5.55 -7.64
CA GLU A 66 1.35 -5.97 -7.73
C GLU A 66 1.17 -7.51 -7.70
N ASP A 67 2.11 -8.27 -8.26
CA ASP A 67 2.07 -9.73 -8.24
C ASP A 67 2.13 -10.30 -6.81
N ARG A 68 2.85 -9.61 -5.91
CA ARG A 68 3.06 -9.96 -4.50
C ARG A 68 1.96 -9.43 -3.58
N CYS A 69 1.15 -8.49 -4.03
CA CYS A 69 0.17 -7.80 -3.20
C CYS A 69 -1.26 -8.28 -3.47
N ARG A 70 -2.06 -8.44 -2.42
CA ARG A 70 -3.52 -8.62 -2.48
C ARG A 70 -4.15 -7.53 -1.63
N ILE A 71 -4.98 -6.70 -2.24
CA ILE A 71 -5.41 -5.44 -1.65
C ILE A 71 -6.94 -5.41 -1.57
N VAL A 72 -7.45 -5.04 -0.40
CA VAL A 72 -8.82 -4.53 -0.25
C VAL A 72 -8.76 -3.02 0.00
N LEU A 73 -9.78 -2.29 -0.44
CA LEU A 73 -9.84 -0.84 -0.27
C LEU A 73 -10.47 -0.47 1.07
N GLY A 74 -9.80 0.40 1.81
CA GLY A 74 -10.31 1.03 3.03
C GLY A 74 -11.06 2.33 2.75
N ASN A 75 -11.58 2.97 3.81
CA ASN A 75 -12.34 4.21 3.67
C ASN A 75 -11.49 5.39 3.23
N HIS A 76 -10.21 5.44 3.61
CA HIS A 76 -9.32 6.50 3.16
C HIS A 76 -8.95 6.35 1.68
N ASP A 77 -8.83 5.11 1.19
CA ASP A 77 -8.60 4.83 -0.23
C ASP A 77 -9.83 5.23 -1.07
N LEU A 78 -11.04 4.86 -0.60
CA LEU A 78 -12.28 5.28 -1.24
C LEU A 78 -12.47 6.80 -1.20
N ASN A 79 -12.04 7.48 -0.13
CA ASN A 79 -12.02 8.94 -0.06
C ASN A 79 -11.11 9.53 -1.14
N PHE A 80 -9.89 8.99 -1.32
CA PHE A 80 -8.99 9.42 -2.39
C PHE A 80 -9.64 9.29 -3.77
N LEU A 81 -10.25 8.13 -4.08
CA LEU A 81 -10.95 7.93 -5.36
C LEU A 81 -12.09 8.93 -5.57
N ALA A 82 -12.87 9.22 -4.52
CA ALA A 82 -13.96 10.20 -4.59
C ALA A 82 -13.45 11.63 -4.83
N VAL A 83 -12.32 12.00 -4.22
CA VAL A 83 -11.68 13.32 -4.44
C VAL A 83 -11.10 13.40 -5.85
N ALA A 84 -10.41 12.36 -6.31
CA ALA A 84 -9.83 12.30 -7.65
C ALA A 84 -10.90 12.34 -8.76
N ALA A 85 -12.08 11.76 -8.51
CA ALA A 85 -13.22 11.84 -9.41
C ALA A 85 -14.01 13.17 -9.33
N GLY A 86 -13.64 14.08 -8.42
CA GLY A 86 -14.33 15.36 -8.23
C GLY A 86 -15.69 15.25 -7.52
N VAL A 87 -16.03 14.09 -6.96
CA VAL A 87 -17.28 13.85 -6.21
C VAL A 87 -17.22 14.50 -4.84
N ARG A 88 -16.03 14.55 -4.24
CA ARG A 88 -15.77 15.22 -2.95
C ARG A 88 -14.60 16.19 -3.07
N LYS A 89 -14.58 17.19 -2.18
CA LYS A 89 -13.40 18.06 -1.99
C LYS A 89 -12.46 17.42 -0.97
N SER A 90 -11.16 17.60 -1.20
CA SER A 90 -10.12 17.27 -0.20
C SER A 90 -10.35 18.09 1.07
N LYS A 91 -10.09 17.48 2.23
CA LYS A 91 -10.15 18.14 3.54
C LYS A 91 -8.79 18.71 3.93
N ALA A 92 -8.77 19.55 4.96
CA ALA A 92 -7.55 20.19 5.44
C ALA A 92 -6.53 19.20 6.05
N ASP A 93 -7.00 18.05 6.50
CA ASP A 93 -6.22 16.97 7.13
C ASP A 93 -5.95 15.80 6.16
N ASP A 94 -6.26 15.96 4.87
CA ASP A 94 -5.95 14.99 3.83
C ASP A 94 -4.52 15.23 3.29
N THR A 95 -3.78 14.15 3.01
CA THR A 95 -2.41 14.21 2.44
C THR A 95 -2.37 13.63 1.02
N LEU A 96 -3.32 14.07 0.18
CA LEU A 96 -3.58 13.48 -1.13
C LEU A 96 -2.99 14.29 -2.30
N ASP A 97 -2.45 15.48 -2.04
CA ASP A 97 -2.05 16.42 -3.11
C ASP A 97 -1.02 15.82 -4.08
N ASP A 98 0.00 15.14 -3.57
CA ASP A 98 1.02 14.49 -4.39
C ASP A 98 0.43 13.41 -5.32
N LEU A 99 -0.57 12.66 -4.83
CA LEU A 99 -1.28 11.68 -5.65
C LEU A 99 -2.15 12.35 -6.72
N LEU A 100 -2.84 13.43 -6.36
CA LEU A 100 -3.74 14.17 -7.25
C LEU A 100 -2.97 14.93 -8.34
N GLN A 101 -1.75 15.37 -8.04
CA GLN A 101 -0.87 16.10 -8.96
C GLN A 101 0.09 15.18 -9.73
N SER A 102 0.25 13.92 -9.31
CA SER A 102 1.14 12.97 -9.98
C SER A 102 0.82 12.84 -11.47
N PRO A 103 1.85 12.89 -12.36
CA PRO A 103 1.65 12.61 -13.79
C PRO A 103 1.15 11.18 -14.03
N HIS A 104 1.39 10.28 -13.08
CA HIS A 104 0.95 8.89 -13.11
C HIS A 104 -0.39 8.64 -12.42
N ARG A 105 -1.13 9.70 -12.04
CA ARG A 105 -2.41 9.61 -11.32
C ARG A 105 -3.37 8.56 -11.89
N LYS A 106 -3.46 8.44 -13.22
CA LYS A 106 -4.33 7.47 -13.92
C LYS A 106 -4.04 6.00 -13.58
N ARG A 107 -2.89 5.68 -13.00
CA ARG A 107 -2.56 4.33 -12.53
C ARG A 107 -3.19 4.04 -11.16
N PHE A 108 -3.54 5.07 -10.40
CA PHE A 108 -4.07 4.96 -9.03
C PHE A 108 -5.59 5.09 -8.95
N VAL A 109 -6.26 5.47 -10.05
CA VAL A 109 -7.69 5.82 -10.11
C VAL A 109 -8.44 5.05 -11.19
#